data_AF-E0MTZ1-F1
#
_entry.id   AF-E0MTZ1-F1
#
_cell.length_a   1.000
_cell.length_b   1.000
_cell.length_c   1.000
_cell.angle_alpha   90.00
_cell.angle_beta   90.00
_cell.angle_gamma   90.00
#
_symmetry.space_group_name_H-M   'P 1'
#
loop_
_entity.id
_entity.type
_entity.pdbx_description
1 polymer ?
#
loop_
_entity_poly.entity_id
_entity_poly.type
_entity_poly.pdbx_seq_one_letter_code
_entity_poly.pdbx_strand_id
1 'polypeptide(L)'
;PDVLSVTGFTIGSSPTVYAPVGAGGGAVTIPGVGLVSISTDGTWSFAPDADYNTDLSAGGSVFPTITYTVEDGAGSSDTATLIVTVTPTNDAPAATDDAVTTNEDSPVSGAVILNDIDGDVLTASLATAPSNGTVIVNTDGTYTYTPAADFNGTDTFTISVDDGNGGIDTAT
;
A
#
# COMPACT_ATOMS: atom_id res chain seq x y z
N PRO A 1 32.37 -29.57 19.63
CA PRO A 1 31.49 -28.45 20.03
C PRO A 1 30.08 -28.85 19.63
N ASP A 2 29.13 -28.68 20.54
CA ASP A 2 27.73 -28.98 20.23
C ASP A 2 27.23 -27.98 19.19
N VAL A 3 26.50 -28.49 18.20
CA VAL A 3 25.98 -27.66 17.10
C VAL A 3 24.66 -27.07 17.56
N LEU A 4 24.62 -25.74 17.67
CA LEU A 4 23.38 -25.03 17.93
C LEU A 4 22.46 -25.15 16.72
N SER A 5 21.19 -25.43 16.95
CA SER A 5 20.18 -25.48 15.89
C SER A 5 18.87 -24.83 16.32
N VAL A 6 18.23 -24.11 15.39
CA VAL A 6 16.85 -23.66 15.57
C VAL A 6 15.93 -24.88 15.50
N THR A 7 15.03 -25.03 16.48
CA THR A 7 14.08 -26.17 16.54
C THR A 7 12.63 -25.76 16.31
N GLY A 8 12.30 -24.48 16.46
CA GLY A 8 10.97 -23.93 16.18
C GLY A 8 10.91 -22.42 16.30
N PHE A 9 9.86 -21.81 15.77
CA PHE A 9 9.59 -20.38 15.94
C PHE A 9 8.10 -20.05 15.98
N THR A 10 7.75 -18.95 16.63
CA THR A 10 6.40 -18.37 16.67
C THR A 10 6.41 -16.97 16.05
N ILE A 11 5.25 -16.52 15.56
CA ILE A 11 5.09 -15.22 14.89
C ILE A 11 4.05 -14.39 15.65
N GLY A 12 4.43 -13.19 16.07
CA GLY A 12 3.59 -12.29 16.86
C GLY A 12 3.15 -12.94 18.18
N SER A 13 1.86 -12.77 18.52
CA SER A 13 1.24 -13.41 19.69
C SER A 13 0.66 -14.80 19.39
N SER A 14 0.83 -15.32 18.17
CA SER A 14 0.30 -16.63 17.79
C SER A 14 1.02 -17.75 18.56
N PRO A 15 0.28 -18.70 19.17
CA PRO A 15 0.88 -19.84 19.85
C PRO A 15 1.36 -20.95 18.89
N THR A 16 1.08 -20.82 17.59
CA THR A 16 1.49 -21.81 16.59
C THR A 16 3.01 -21.83 16.46
N VAL A 17 3.60 -23.00 16.70
CA VAL A 17 5.03 -23.24 16.50
C VAL A 17 5.25 -23.79 15.09
N TYR A 18 6.05 -23.08 14.30
CA TYR A 18 6.46 -23.49 12.97
C TYR A 18 7.82 -24.19 13.03
N ALA A 19 7.95 -25.28 12.28
CA ALA A 19 9.23 -25.95 12.10
C ALA A 19 10.15 -25.10 11.19
N PRO A 20 11.46 -25.04 11.46
CA PRO A 20 12.42 -24.36 10.60
C PRO A 20 12.72 -25.15 9.31
N VAL A 21 13.23 -24.45 8.30
CA VAL A 21 13.79 -25.06 7.08
C VAL A 21 14.97 -25.94 7.46
N GLY A 22 14.98 -27.19 6.99
CA GLY A 22 15.96 -28.21 7.39
C GLY A 22 15.44 -29.18 8.48
N ALA A 23 14.34 -28.84 9.16
CA ALA A 23 13.65 -29.72 10.11
C ALA A 23 12.26 -30.18 9.61
N GLY A 24 12.06 -30.20 8.28
CA GLY A 24 10.77 -30.50 7.66
C GLY A 24 9.80 -29.33 7.58
N GLY A 25 10.22 -28.15 8.05
CA GLY A 25 9.50 -26.89 7.87
C GLY A 25 9.80 -26.20 6.54
N GLY A 26 9.08 -25.11 6.29
CA GLY A 26 9.19 -24.29 5.09
C GLY A 26 9.01 -22.81 5.42
N ALA A 27 8.97 -21.98 4.38
CA ALA A 27 8.59 -20.59 4.54
C ALA A 27 7.13 -20.47 5.00
N VAL A 28 6.85 -19.47 5.83
CA VAL A 28 5.55 -19.21 6.44
C VAL A 28 5.03 -17.89 5.92
N THR A 29 3.85 -17.92 5.31
CA THR A 29 3.12 -16.72 4.89
C THR A 29 2.48 -16.06 6.11
N ILE A 30 2.74 -14.78 6.29
CA ILE A 30 2.07 -13.90 7.24
C ILE A 30 1.12 -13.03 6.39
N PRO A 31 -0.21 -13.26 6.43
CA PRO A 31 -1.14 -12.57 5.55
C PRO A 31 -1.06 -11.05 5.67
N GLY A 32 -0.88 -10.35 4.55
CA GLY A 32 -0.79 -8.89 4.48
C GLY A 32 0.52 -8.33 5.03
N VAL A 33 1.57 -9.15 5.10
CA VAL A 33 2.89 -8.77 5.63
C VAL A 33 3.98 -9.32 4.73
N GLY A 34 3.97 -10.62 4.45
CA GLY A 34 4.97 -11.25 3.61
C GLY A 34 5.27 -12.71 3.94
N LEU A 35 6.36 -13.20 3.38
CA LEU A 35 6.86 -14.56 3.52
C LEU A 35 8.14 -14.57 4.36
N VAL A 36 8.15 -15.33 5.45
CA VAL A 36 9.33 -15.51 6.31
C VAL A 36 9.85 -16.93 6.27
N SER A 37 11.17 -17.12 6.31
CA SER A 37 11.81 -18.41 6.55
C SER A 37 12.90 -18.30 7.60
N ILE A 38 13.00 -19.32 8.45
CA ILE A 38 14.09 -19.49 9.41
C ILE A 38 14.61 -20.91 9.22
N SER A 39 15.91 -21.05 9.04
CA SER A 39 16.60 -22.31 8.86
C SER A 39 17.15 -22.84 10.17
N THR A 40 17.39 -24.15 10.25
CA THR A 40 18.00 -24.79 11.43
C THR A 40 19.37 -24.23 11.79
N ASP A 41 20.10 -23.64 10.83
CA ASP A 41 21.40 -23.00 11.06
C ASP A 41 21.31 -21.53 11.51
N GLY A 42 20.09 -21.02 11.72
CA GLY A 42 19.84 -19.63 12.14
C GLY A 42 19.85 -18.61 10.99
N THR A 43 20.11 -19.03 9.75
CA THR A 43 19.87 -18.16 8.59
C THR A 43 18.38 -17.90 8.43
N TRP A 44 18.02 -16.70 8.02
CA TRP A 44 16.62 -16.31 7.82
C TRP A 44 16.48 -15.43 6.58
N SER A 45 15.28 -15.41 6.03
CA SER A 45 14.90 -14.47 4.98
C SER A 45 13.48 -13.98 5.21
N PHE A 46 13.22 -12.73 4.81
CA PHE A 46 11.90 -12.15 4.78
C PHE A 46 11.70 -11.46 3.43
N ALA A 47 10.60 -11.79 2.77
CA ALA A 47 10.13 -11.11 1.56
C ALA A 47 8.79 -10.45 1.90
N PRO A 48 8.72 -9.11 2.00
CA PRO A 48 7.46 -8.43 2.25
C PRO A 48 6.48 -8.65 1.09
N ASP A 49 5.18 -8.62 1.41
CA ASP A 49 4.16 -8.51 0.38
C ASP A 49 4.34 -7.18 -0.39
N ALA A 50 3.88 -7.14 -1.65
CA ALA A 50 3.81 -5.87 -2.38
C ALA A 50 2.94 -4.87 -1.61
N ASP A 51 3.34 -3.60 -1.65
CA ASP A 51 2.61 -2.50 -1.00
C ASP A 51 2.41 -2.78 0.50
N TYR A 52 3.37 -3.45 1.15
CA TYR A 52 3.39 -3.59 2.61
C TYR A 52 3.81 -2.25 3.23
N ASN A 53 2.84 -1.35 3.27
CA ASN A 53 3.01 0.06 3.57
C ASN A 53 2.02 0.52 4.64
N THR A 54 1.89 -0.20 5.77
CA THR A 54 0.90 0.25 6.77
C THR A 54 1.20 1.69 7.20
N ASP A 55 0.33 2.60 6.79
CA ASP A 55 0.23 4.01 7.15
C ASP A 55 1.58 4.72 7.37
N LEU A 56 2.11 5.35 6.31
CA LEU A 56 3.29 6.21 6.36
C LEU A 56 3.18 7.30 7.46
N SER A 57 1.97 7.76 7.78
CA SER A 57 1.73 8.78 8.82
C SER A 57 1.95 8.24 10.23
N ALA A 58 1.93 6.92 10.42
CA ALA A 58 2.18 6.25 11.71
C ALA A 58 3.68 5.93 11.97
N GLY A 59 4.58 6.26 11.05
CA GLY A 59 6.03 6.11 11.26
C GLY A 59 6.60 4.74 10.92
N GLY A 60 5.97 4.00 10.00
CA GLY A 60 6.51 2.80 9.35
C GLY A 60 5.68 1.53 9.59
N SER A 61 5.89 0.53 8.73
CA SER A 61 5.18 -0.74 8.82
C SER A 61 5.89 -1.72 9.77
N VAL A 62 5.16 -2.18 10.79
CA VAL A 62 5.72 -3.01 11.86
C VAL A 62 5.55 -4.49 11.53
N PHE A 63 6.65 -5.16 11.22
CA PHE A 63 6.70 -6.61 11.08
C PHE A 63 6.46 -7.27 12.44
N PRO A 64 5.67 -8.36 12.53
CA PRO A 64 5.42 -9.05 13.79
C PRO A 64 6.72 -9.61 14.37
N THR A 65 6.92 -9.48 15.68
CA THR A 65 8.05 -10.08 16.38
C THR A 65 8.06 -11.59 16.17
N ILE A 66 9.21 -12.13 15.78
CA ILE A 66 9.43 -13.57 15.71
C ILE A 66 10.25 -14.00 16.93
N THR A 67 9.81 -15.06 17.60
CA THR A 67 10.57 -15.71 18.67
C THR A 67 10.96 -17.10 18.21
N TYR A 68 12.24 -17.43 18.26
CA TYR A 68 12.75 -18.75 17.87
C TYR A 68 13.50 -19.43 19.01
N THR A 69 13.41 -20.76 19.06
CA THR A 69 14.06 -21.62 20.05
C THR A 69 15.32 -22.22 19.44
N VAL A 70 16.44 -22.13 20.15
CA VAL A 70 17.74 -22.71 19.78
C VAL A 70 18.10 -23.78 20.79
N GLU A 71 18.49 -24.96 20.32
CA GLU A 71 18.94 -26.08 21.15
C GLU A 71 20.41 -26.44 20.89
N ASP A 72 21.08 -26.93 21.93
CA ASP A 72 22.46 -27.43 21.87
C ASP A 72 22.57 -28.91 21.49
N GLY A 73 21.45 -29.60 21.24
CA GLY A 73 21.46 -31.05 20.96
C GLY A 73 21.81 -31.93 22.17
N ALA A 74 22.13 -31.35 23.33
CA ALA A 74 22.29 -32.02 24.62
C ALA A 74 21.08 -31.82 25.54
N GLY A 75 20.05 -31.11 25.07
CA GLY A 75 18.76 -30.91 25.73
C GLY A 75 18.62 -29.55 26.42
N SER A 76 19.59 -28.65 26.30
CA SER A 76 19.43 -27.26 26.71
C SER A 76 18.86 -26.44 25.56
N SER A 77 17.94 -25.53 25.88
CA SER A 77 17.33 -24.61 24.91
C SER A 77 17.36 -23.18 25.41
N ASP A 78 17.47 -22.23 24.50
CA ASP A 78 17.25 -20.80 24.76
C ASP A 78 16.33 -20.21 23.68
N THR A 79 15.79 -19.02 23.93
CA THR A 79 14.93 -18.30 22.97
C THR A 79 15.51 -16.94 22.62
N ALA A 80 15.40 -16.56 21.35
CA ALA A 80 15.80 -15.24 20.87
C ALA A 80 14.71 -14.64 19.98
N THR A 81 14.75 -13.31 19.83
CA THR A 81 13.81 -12.56 19.00
C THR A 81 14.44 -12.02 17.73
N LEU A 82 13.69 -12.06 16.63
CA LEU A 82 14.00 -11.38 15.38
C LEU A 82 13.01 -10.23 15.22
N ILE A 83 13.55 -9.02 15.11
CA ILE A 83 12.82 -7.80 14.83
C ILE A 83 13.24 -7.33 13.44
N VAL A 84 12.25 -7.12 12.57
CA VAL A 84 12.44 -6.56 11.23
C VAL A 84 11.68 -5.24 11.19
N THR A 85 12.29 -4.21 10.61
CA THR A 85 11.60 -2.96 10.29
C THR A 85 11.55 -2.85 8.79
N VAL A 86 10.35 -2.64 8.24
CA VAL A 86 10.17 -2.34 6.82
C VAL A 86 9.89 -0.85 6.69
N THR A 87 10.68 -0.18 5.86
CA THR A 87 10.42 1.21 5.52
C THR A 87 9.46 1.24 4.33
N PRO A 88 8.21 1.70 4.51
CA PRO A 88 7.30 1.90 3.39
C PRO A 88 7.87 2.87 2.35
N THR A 89 7.49 2.66 1.10
CA THR A 89 7.72 3.59 -0.01
C THR A 89 6.35 4.10 -0.45
N ASN A 90 6.22 5.42 -0.60
CA ASN A 90 4.98 6.05 -1.04
C ASN A 90 4.67 5.65 -2.49
N ASP A 91 3.46 5.17 -2.73
CA ASP A 91 2.91 4.93 -4.05
C ASP A 91 2.10 6.16 -4.49
N ALA A 92 1.99 6.39 -5.81
CA ALA A 92 1.22 7.51 -6.32
C ALA A 92 -0.28 7.19 -6.27
N PRO A 93 -1.15 8.20 -6.13
CA PRO A 93 -2.58 8.00 -6.25
C PRO A 93 -2.95 7.45 -7.63
N ALA A 94 -4.12 6.83 -7.72
CA ALA A 94 -4.74 6.38 -8.95
C ALA A 94 -6.04 7.15 -9.19
N ALA A 95 -6.07 7.95 -10.25
CA ALA A 95 -7.23 8.70 -10.71
C ALA A 95 -7.77 8.09 -12.01
N THR A 96 -9.08 7.86 -12.08
CA THR A 96 -9.73 7.33 -13.31
C THR A 96 -10.35 8.46 -14.11
N ASP A 97 -10.04 8.51 -15.41
CA ASP A 97 -10.67 9.39 -16.39
C ASP A 97 -12.21 9.29 -16.36
N ASP A 98 -12.89 10.40 -16.63
CA ASP A 98 -14.35 10.48 -16.62
C ASP A 98 -14.88 11.15 -17.90
N ALA A 99 -16.05 10.71 -18.35
CA ALA A 99 -16.67 11.23 -19.56
C ALA A 99 -18.17 11.43 -19.36
N VAL A 100 -18.62 12.67 -19.48
CA VAL A 100 -20.01 13.07 -19.33
C VAL A 100 -20.53 13.74 -20.59
N THR A 101 -21.85 13.66 -20.80
CA THR A 101 -22.54 14.38 -21.88
C THR A 101 -23.64 15.24 -21.29
N THR A 102 -23.81 16.43 -21.84
CA THR A 102 -24.88 17.37 -21.46
C THR A 102 -25.43 18.05 -22.70
N ASN A 103 -26.59 18.68 -22.56
CA ASN A 103 -27.09 19.57 -23.60
C ASN A 103 -26.28 20.87 -23.61
N GLU A 104 -26.30 21.59 -24.74
CA GLU A 104 -25.79 22.95 -24.81
C GLU A 104 -26.39 23.81 -23.68
N ASP A 105 -25.61 24.77 -23.21
CA ASP A 105 -25.98 25.72 -22.14
C ASP A 105 -26.37 25.10 -20.80
N SER A 106 -26.18 23.79 -20.64
CA SER A 106 -26.62 23.04 -19.46
C SER A 106 -25.41 22.53 -18.66
N PRO A 107 -25.18 23.04 -17.44
CA PRO A 107 -24.13 22.51 -16.57
C PRO A 107 -24.31 21.02 -16.27
N VAL A 108 -23.20 20.33 -16.07
CA VAL A 108 -23.16 18.92 -15.68
C VAL A 108 -22.13 18.71 -14.58
N SER A 109 -22.47 17.84 -13.63
CA SER A 109 -21.58 17.45 -12.55
C SER A 109 -21.15 16.00 -12.71
N GLY A 110 -19.92 15.71 -12.30
CA GLY A 110 -19.32 14.38 -12.30
C GLY A 110 -18.33 14.23 -11.15
N ALA A 111 -17.65 13.10 -11.12
CA ALA A 111 -16.63 12.82 -10.12
C ALA A 111 -15.62 11.83 -10.68
N VAL A 112 -14.34 12.13 -10.50
CA VAL A 112 -13.27 11.17 -10.80
C VAL A 112 -13.19 10.15 -9.67
N ILE A 113 -12.96 8.88 -10.02
CA ILE A 113 -12.74 7.83 -9.03
C ILE A 113 -11.28 7.91 -8.59
N LEU A 114 -11.07 8.11 -7.29
CA LEU A 114 -9.76 8.26 -6.67
C LEU A 114 -9.48 7.07 -5.75
N ASN A 115 -8.27 6.52 -5.82
CA ASN A 115 -7.80 5.49 -4.91
C ASN A 115 -6.32 5.69 -4.62
N ASP A 116 -5.88 5.28 -3.45
CA ASP A 116 -4.47 5.23 -3.08
C ASP A 116 -4.20 3.96 -2.28
N ILE A 117 -3.09 3.28 -2.56
CA ILE A 117 -2.78 1.99 -1.96
C ILE A 117 -2.20 2.13 -0.55
N ASP A 118 -1.50 3.24 -0.27
CA ASP A 118 -1.04 3.61 1.09
C ASP A 118 -2.22 4.02 1.99
N GLY A 119 -3.37 4.34 1.40
CA GLY A 119 -4.56 4.79 2.09
C GLY A 119 -4.52 6.28 2.44
N ASP A 120 -3.69 7.04 1.72
CA ASP A 120 -3.50 8.47 1.95
C ASP A 120 -4.76 9.28 1.63
N VAL A 121 -4.87 10.43 2.30
CA VAL A 121 -5.95 11.37 2.05
C VAL A 121 -5.67 12.13 0.76
N LEU A 122 -6.48 11.86 -0.26
CA LEU A 122 -6.30 12.47 -1.58
C LEU A 122 -6.96 13.84 -1.69
N THR A 123 -6.25 14.77 -2.35
CA THR A 123 -6.74 16.12 -2.65
C THR A 123 -6.75 16.37 -4.15
N ALA A 124 -7.94 16.64 -4.70
CA ALA A 124 -8.11 17.00 -6.10
C ALA A 124 -8.04 18.52 -6.34
N SER A 125 -7.55 18.91 -7.51
CA SER A 125 -7.53 20.30 -7.98
C SER A 125 -7.56 20.38 -9.50
N LEU A 126 -7.98 21.52 -10.04
CA LEU A 126 -7.98 21.74 -11.49
C LEU A 126 -6.53 21.91 -12.00
N ALA A 127 -6.09 21.04 -12.90
CA ALA A 127 -4.78 21.14 -13.56
C ALA A 127 -4.83 21.96 -14.85
N THR A 128 -5.70 21.57 -15.79
CA THR A 128 -5.89 22.31 -17.05
C THR A 128 -7.35 22.68 -17.21
N ALA A 129 -7.61 23.94 -17.55
CA ALA A 129 -8.96 24.42 -17.79
C ALA A 129 -9.49 23.96 -19.16
N PRO A 130 -10.82 23.80 -19.30
CA PRO A 130 -11.45 23.58 -20.59
C PRO A 130 -11.30 24.79 -21.51
N SER A 131 -11.39 24.57 -22.82
CA SER A 131 -11.28 25.64 -23.82
C SER A 131 -12.62 26.29 -24.17
N ASN A 132 -13.73 25.59 -23.98
CA ASN A 132 -15.06 26.01 -24.42
C ASN A 132 -16.10 25.98 -23.28
N GLY A 133 -15.66 26.24 -22.06
CA GLY A 133 -16.51 26.31 -20.88
C GLY A 133 -15.72 26.71 -19.64
N THR A 134 -16.33 26.51 -18.47
CA THR A 134 -15.67 26.62 -17.18
C THR A 134 -15.89 25.36 -16.36
N VAL A 135 -14.95 25.07 -15.45
CA VAL A 135 -15.08 23.95 -14.52
C VAL A 135 -14.72 24.41 -13.12
N ILE A 136 -15.48 23.92 -12.14
CA ILE A 136 -15.16 24.01 -10.73
C ILE A 136 -14.86 22.59 -10.24
N VAL A 137 -13.68 22.37 -9.70
CA VAL A 137 -13.24 21.10 -9.12
C VAL A 137 -13.17 21.25 -7.60
N ASN A 138 -13.80 20.34 -6.87
CA ASN A 138 -13.72 20.25 -5.42
C ASN A 138 -12.58 19.31 -5.01
N THR A 139 -12.11 19.43 -3.77
CA THR A 139 -10.98 18.65 -3.26
C THR A 139 -11.24 17.15 -3.16
N ASP A 140 -12.51 16.73 -3.17
CA ASP A 140 -12.93 15.33 -3.14
C ASP A 140 -13.00 14.67 -4.53
N GLY A 141 -12.59 15.38 -5.58
CA GLY A 141 -12.63 14.88 -6.97
C GLY A 141 -13.97 15.10 -7.67
N THR A 142 -14.99 15.63 -6.99
CA THR A 142 -16.23 16.06 -7.66
C THR A 142 -16.00 17.33 -8.45
N TYR A 143 -16.69 17.49 -9.58
CA TYR A 143 -16.57 18.68 -10.41
C TYR A 143 -17.92 19.10 -11.00
N THR A 144 -18.00 20.36 -11.45
CA THR A 144 -19.11 20.87 -12.26
C THR A 144 -18.56 21.63 -13.45
N TYR A 145 -18.89 21.14 -14.64
CA TYR A 145 -18.58 21.78 -15.92
C TYR A 145 -19.78 22.58 -16.41
N THR A 146 -19.54 23.81 -16.90
CA THR A 146 -20.53 24.67 -17.54
C THR A 146 -20.04 25.02 -18.95
N PRO A 147 -20.72 24.53 -20.01
CA PRO A 147 -20.39 24.90 -21.38
C PRO A 147 -20.46 26.43 -21.59
N ALA A 148 -19.66 26.96 -22.51
CA ALA A 148 -19.87 28.30 -23.03
C ALA A 148 -21.21 28.35 -23.80
N ALA A 149 -21.81 29.54 -23.87
CA ALA A 149 -23.07 29.74 -24.57
C ALA A 149 -22.99 29.28 -26.03
N ASP A 150 -23.99 28.54 -26.49
CA ASP A 150 -24.11 28.01 -27.86
C ASP A 150 -22.92 27.09 -28.29
N PHE A 151 -22.14 26.56 -27.34
CA PHE A 151 -21.06 25.63 -27.64
C PHE A 151 -21.59 24.21 -27.84
N ASN A 152 -21.37 23.68 -29.04
CA ASN A 152 -21.50 22.27 -29.36
C ASN A 152 -20.14 21.66 -29.71
N GLY A 153 -19.80 20.54 -29.08
CA GLY A 153 -18.56 19.82 -29.38
C GLY A 153 -18.01 19.08 -28.17
N THR A 154 -16.80 18.56 -28.32
CA THR A 154 -16.03 17.97 -27.22
C THR A 154 -15.15 19.05 -26.60
N ASP A 155 -15.14 19.11 -25.27
CA ASP A 155 -14.25 19.94 -24.48
C ASP A 155 -13.56 19.05 -23.45
N THR A 156 -12.39 19.45 -22.99
CA THR A 156 -11.53 18.61 -22.12
C THR A 156 -10.83 19.48 -21.09
N PHE A 157 -10.77 19.01 -19.86
CA PHE A 157 -10.00 19.59 -18.77
C PHE A 157 -9.27 18.44 -18.04
N THR A 158 -8.32 18.75 -17.18
CA THR A 158 -7.66 17.71 -16.38
C THR A 158 -7.74 18.05 -14.90
N ILE A 159 -7.93 17.03 -14.06
CA ILE A 159 -7.91 17.11 -12.61
C ILE A 159 -6.59 16.50 -12.13
N SER A 160 -5.83 17.24 -11.32
CA SER A 160 -4.66 16.72 -10.60
C SER A 160 -5.10 16.20 -9.23
N VAL A 161 -4.55 15.07 -8.83
CA VAL A 161 -4.80 14.40 -7.54
C VAL A 161 -3.47 14.22 -6.84
N ASP A 162 -3.37 14.70 -5.61
CA ASP A 162 -2.17 14.71 -4.78
C ASP A 162 -2.44 13.92 -3.48
N ASP A 163 -1.51 13.06 -3.08
CA ASP A 163 -1.58 12.26 -1.85
C ASP A 163 -1.00 12.97 -0.60
N GLY A 164 -0.46 14.17 -0.76
CA GLY A 164 0.19 14.95 0.29
C GLY A 164 1.59 14.44 0.70
N ASN A 165 2.04 13.33 0.13
CA ASN A 165 3.28 12.62 0.41
C ASN A 165 4.24 12.59 -0.80
N GLY A 166 3.86 13.23 -1.90
CA GLY A 166 4.69 13.49 -3.07
C GLY A 166 4.31 12.68 -4.30
N GLY A 167 3.32 11.81 -4.20
CA GLY A 167 2.68 11.16 -5.33
C GLY A 167 1.59 12.04 -5.93
N ILE A 168 1.56 12.09 -7.26
CA ILE A 168 0.59 12.87 -8.03
C ILE A 168 0.14 12.02 -9.21
N ASP A 169 -1.15 12.07 -9.50
CA ASP A 169 -1.75 11.52 -10.72
C ASP A 169 -2.76 12.51 -11.33
N THR A 170 -3.19 12.25 -12.55
CA THR A 170 -4.16 13.09 -13.27
C THR A 170 -5.24 12.27 -13.94
N ALA A 171 -6.47 12.80 -13.94
CA ALA A 171 -7.59 12.29 -14.72
C ALA A 171 -8.06 13.34 -15.74
N THR A 172 -8.50 12.87 -16.92
CA THR A 172 -9.10 13.69 -18.00
C THR A 172 -10.60 13.52 -18.05
#